data_AF-A0AAD9WRS3-F1
#
_entry.id   AF-A0AAD9WRS3-F1
#
_cell.length_a   1.000
_cell.length_b   1.000
_cell.length_c   1.000
_cell.angle_alpha   90.00
_cell.angle_beta   90.00
_cell.angle_gamma   90.00
#
_symmetry.space_group_name_H-M   'P 1'
#
loop_
_entity.id
_entity.type
_entity.pdbx_description
1 polymer ?
#
loop_
_entity_poly.entity_id
_entity_poly.type
_entity_poly.pdbx_seq_one_letter_code
_entity_poly.pdbx_strand_id
1 'polypeptide(L)'
;MVEVRSVPCMNAENEATSYANNSLLQNTVILKVRPVLEETIKEMLISTGFPASFNVAYLGCSSGPNTLLVLSEILDTIHVMCQQVNQKSPEFQVFLNDLPGNDFNSIFKSLPTFYENLKKD
;
A
#
# COMPACT_ATOMS: atom_id res chain seq x y z
N MET A 1 2.15 21.98 30.96
CA MET A 1 2.49 21.51 29.60
C MET A 1 2.48 19.99 29.67
N VAL A 2 1.48 19.35 29.07
CA VAL A 2 1.41 17.88 29.05
C VAL A 2 2.42 17.40 28.02
N GLU A 3 3.42 16.64 28.46
CA GLU A 3 4.35 15.97 27.58
C GLU A 3 3.56 14.92 26.79
N VAL A 4 3.38 15.15 25.48
CA VAL A 4 2.86 14.11 24.60
C VAL A 4 3.91 13.02 24.60
N ARG A 5 3.62 11.88 25.25
CA ARG A 5 4.46 10.68 25.14
C ARG A 5 4.72 10.45 23.65
N SER A 6 5.99 10.24 23.28
CA SER A 6 6.34 9.88 21.91
C SER A 6 5.49 8.67 21.49
N VAL A 7 4.71 8.84 20.43
CA VAL A 7 3.88 7.76 19.92
C VAL A 7 4.80 6.83 19.13
N PRO A 8 4.89 5.53 19.46
CA PRO A 8 5.86 4.64 18.86
C PRO A 8 5.58 4.45 17.37
N CYS A 9 6.59 4.72 16.53
CA CYS A 9 6.60 4.39 15.10
C CYS A 9 7.79 3.46 14.80
N MET A 10 7.79 2.86 13.61
CA MET A 10 8.88 1.98 13.20
C MET A 10 10.17 2.77 12.93
N ASN A 11 11.31 2.12 13.14
CA ASN A 11 12.62 2.76 13.04
C ASN A 11 12.90 3.23 11.61
N ALA A 12 13.09 4.54 11.45
CA ALA A 12 13.50 5.17 10.21
C ALA A 12 15.03 5.37 10.10
N GLU A 13 15.74 5.34 11.22
CA GLU A 13 17.17 5.64 11.27
C GLU A 13 18.04 4.48 10.78
N ASN A 14 19.17 4.84 10.14
CA ASN A 14 20.29 3.98 9.74
C ASN A 14 19.89 2.78 8.84
N GLU A 15 20.44 2.70 7.63
CA GLU A 15 20.09 1.63 6.66
C GLU A 15 20.12 0.23 7.30
N ALA A 16 21.14 -0.09 8.11
CA ALA A 16 21.29 -1.42 8.71
C ALA A 16 20.17 -1.79 9.70
N THR A 17 19.60 -0.82 10.41
CA THR A 17 18.60 -1.03 11.48
C THR A 17 17.21 -0.53 11.13
N SER A 18 17.06 0.10 9.97
CA SER A 18 15.78 0.61 9.49
C SER A 18 14.75 -0.51 9.35
N TYR A 19 13.48 -0.18 9.59
CA TYR A 19 12.38 -1.10 9.38
C TYR A 19 12.28 -1.55 7.93
N ALA A 20 12.57 -0.66 6.97
CA ALA A 20 12.59 -0.98 5.55
C ALA A 20 13.46 -2.21 5.24
N ASN A 21 14.61 -2.36 5.91
CA ASN A 21 15.54 -3.47 5.71
C ASN A 21 15.36 -4.65 6.68
N ASN A 22 14.53 -4.49 7.72
CA ASN A 22 14.34 -5.48 8.77
C ASN A 22 12.88 -5.96 8.90
N SER A 23 12.05 -5.75 7.86
CA SER A 23 10.62 -6.08 7.86
C SER A 23 10.26 -7.32 7.03
N LEU A 24 11.19 -8.27 6.91
CA LEU A 24 11.01 -9.51 6.13
C LEU A 24 9.85 -10.37 6.66
N LEU A 25 9.64 -10.39 7.96
CA LEU A 25 8.51 -11.14 8.56
C LEU A 25 7.18 -10.54 8.10
N GLN A 26 7.03 -9.21 8.16
CA GLN A 26 5.82 -8.51 7.75
C GLN A 26 5.61 -8.66 6.24
N ASN A 27 6.68 -8.60 5.44
CA ASN A 27 6.63 -8.88 4.00
C ASN A 27 6.10 -10.29 3.73
N THR A 28 6.62 -11.30 4.43
CA THR A 28 6.16 -12.69 4.31
C THR A 28 4.69 -12.84 4.66
N VAL A 29 4.23 -12.15 5.71
CA VAL A 29 2.81 -12.16 6.10
C VAL A 29 1.95 -11.51 5.02
N ILE A 30 2.35 -10.35 4.48
CA ILE A 30 1.67 -9.65 3.38
C ILE A 30 1.48 -10.60 2.19
N LEU A 31 2.54 -11.29 1.77
CA LEU A 31 2.48 -12.25 0.66
C LEU A 31 1.57 -13.44 0.96
N LYS A 32 1.54 -13.92 2.21
CA LYS A 32 0.65 -15.02 2.63
C LYS A 32 -0.82 -14.62 2.64
N VAL A 33 -1.14 -13.39 3.00
CA VAL A 33 -2.54 -12.90 3.02
C VAL A 33 -3.01 -12.36 1.67
N ARG A 34 -2.11 -12.20 0.70
CA ARG A 34 -2.44 -11.72 -0.64
C ARG A 34 -3.65 -12.43 -1.28
N PRO A 35 -3.81 -13.77 -1.25
CA PRO A 35 -4.98 -14.41 -1.85
C PRO A 35 -6.30 -13.94 -1.24
N VAL A 36 -6.33 -13.68 0.08
CA VAL A 36 -7.51 -13.17 0.78
C VAL A 36 -7.81 -11.74 0.36
N LEU A 37 -6.77 -10.90 0.20
CA LEU A 37 -6.91 -9.54 -0.30
C LEU A 37 -7.50 -9.53 -1.73
N GLU A 38 -6.95 -10.36 -2.62
CA GLU A 38 -7.43 -10.47 -3.99
C GLU A 38 -8.90 -10.91 -4.05
N GLU A 39 -9.26 -11.98 -3.34
CA GLU A 39 -10.64 -12.48 -3.28
C GLU A 39 -11.61 -11.42 -2.75
N THR A 40 -11.24 -10.72 -1.68
CA THR A 40 -12.06 -9.65 -1.09
C THR A 40 -12.32 -8.52 -2.10
N ILE A 41 -11.29 -8.07 -2.82
CA ILE A 41 -11.44 -7.01 -3.84
C ILE A 41 -12.35 -7.49 -4.97
N LYS A 42 -12.17 -8.73 -5.43
CA LYS A 42 -12.97 -9.32 -6.51
C LYS A 42 -14.45 -9.36 -6.14
N GLU A 43 -14.76 -9.89 -4.95
CA GLU A 43 -16.14 -9.95 -4.44
C GLU A 43 -16.75 -8.55 -4.27
N MET A 44 -15.96 -7.59 -3.79
CA MET A 44 -16.41 -6.20 -3.66
C MET A 44 -16.77 -5.60 -5.02
N LEU A 45 -15.89 -5.71 -6.02
CA LEU A 45 -16.16 -5.18 -7.37
C LEU A 45 -17.35 -5.87 -8.06
N ILE A 46 -17.51 -7.18 -7.86
CA ILE A 46 -18.67 -7.92 -8.39
C ILE A 46 -19.97 -7.44 -7.74
N SER A 47 -19.96 -7.20 -6.42
CA SER A 47 -21.16 -6.82 -5.67
C SER A 47 -21.53 -5.34 -5.81
N THR A 48 -20.55 -4.43 -5.88
CA THR A 48 -20.78 -2.98 -5.93
C THR A 48 -20.64 -2.39 -7.34
N GLY A 49 -20.17 -3.18 -8.30
CA GLY A 49 -19.83 -2.74 -9.65
C GLY A 49 -18.42 -2.13 -9.73
N PHE A 50 -18.11 -1.61 -10.92
CA PHE A 50 -16.81 -1.04 -11.27
C PHE A 50 -16.90 0.49 -11.31
N PRO A 51 -16.52 1.20 -10.22
CA PRO A 51 -16.65 2.65 -10.17
C PRO A 51 -15.61 3.35 -11.05
N ALA A 52 -15.85 4.62 -11.37
CA ALA A 52 -14.87 5.45 -12.08
C ALA A 52 -13.68 5.88 -11.19
N SER A 53 -13.87 5.87 -9.87
CA SER A 53 -12.87 6.24 -8.86
C SER A 53 -12.85 5.19 -7.75
N PHE A 54 -11.66 4.82 -7.29
CA PHE A 54 -11.45 3.82 -6.24
C PHE A 54 -10.53 4.36 -5.16
N ASN A 55 -11.02 4.37 -3.91
CA ASN A 55 -10.29 4.92 -2.78
C ASN A 55 -9.69 3.80 -1.94
N VAL A 56 -8.40 3.88 -1.66
CA VAL A 56 -7.66 2.91 -0.85
C VAL A 56 -7.08 3.63 0.36
N ALA A 57 -7.33 3.12 1.56
CA ALA A 57 -6.67 3.60 2.77
C ALA A 57 -5.82 2.48 3.38
N TYR A 58 -4.52 2.70 3.50
CA TYR A 58 -3.61 1.78 4.17
C TYR A 58 -3.24 2.35 5.54
N LEU A 59 -3.78 1.71 6.59
CA LEU A 59 -3.67 2.15 7.97
C LEU A 59 -2.52 1.40 8.67
N GLY A 60 -1.62 2.14 9.30
CA GLY A 60 -0.38 1.58 9.86
C GLY A 60 0.61 1.23 8.75
N CYS A 61 0.82 2.16 7.81
CA CYS A 61 1.63 1.89 6.62
C CYS A 61 3.13 1.66 6.95
N SER A 62 3.62 2.20 8.06
CA SER A 62 5.05 2.26 8.38
C SER A 62 5.83 2.94 7.24
N SER A 63 7.13 2.71 7.16
CA SER A 63 8.04 3.14 6.10
C SER A 63 8.57 1.93 5.29
N GLY A 64 9.17 2.21 4.13
CA GLY A 64 9.85 1.19 3.33
C GLY A 64 8.96 0.44 2.31
N PRO A 65 9.51 -0.63 1.70
CA PRO A 65 8.97 -1.19 0.45
C PRO A 65 7.63 -1.92 0.62
N ASN A 66 7.31 -2.40 1.83
CA ASN A 66 6.10 -3.17 2.09
C ASN A 66 4.82 -2.37 1.82
N THR A 67 4.81 -1.07 2.11
CA THR A 67 3.64 -0.21 1.80
C THR A 67 3.33 -0.22 0.31
N LEU A 68 4.36 0.00 -0.52
CA LEU A 68 4.19 0.08 -1.97
C LEU A 68 3.86 -1.28 -2.57
N LEU A 69 4.38 -2.37 -2.00
CA LEU A 69 3.98 -3.74 -2.37
C LEU A 69 2.48 -3.95 -2.18
N VAL A 70 1.92 -3.60 -1.00
CA VAL A 70 0.48 -3.75 -0.74
C VAL A 70 -0.33 -2.92 -1.74
N LEU A 71 0.10 -1.70 -2.04
CA LEU A 71 -0.58 -0.87 -3.04
C LEU A 71 -0.56 -1.50 -4.42
N SER A 72 0.60 -1.98 -4.91
CA SER A 72 0.68 -2.69 -6.20
C SER A 72 -0.32 -3.84 -6.27
N GLU A 73 -0.34 -4.72 -5.27
CA GLU A 73 -1.24 -5.88 -5.27
C GLU A 73 -2.73 -5.48 -5.34
N ILE A 74 -3.12 -4.38 -4.68
CA ILE A 74 -4.49 -3.84 -4.76
C ILE A 74 -4.79 -3.28 -6.15
N LEU A 75 -3.91 -2.42 -6.66
CA LEU A 75 -4.09 -1.74 -7.95
C LEU A 75 -4.14 -2.76 -9.10
N ASP A 76 -3.23 -3.72 -9.10
CA ASP A 76 -3.12 -4.76 -10.12
C ASP A 76 -4.35 -5.67 -10.10
N THR A 77 -4.83 -6.07 -8.92
CA THR A 77 -6.06 -6.86 -8.80
C THR A 77 -7.25 -6.13 -9.41
N ILE A 78 -7.42 -4.85 -9.09
CA ILE A 78 -8.53 -4.05 -9.62
C ILE A 78 -8.38 -3.87 -11.12
N HIS A 79 -7.16 -3.61 -11.60
CA HIS A 79 -6.85 -3.46 -13.02
C HIS A 79 -7.22 -4.72 -13.82
N VAL A 80 -6.76 -5.89 -13.37
CA VAL A 80 -7.06 -7.19 -14.00
C VAL A 80 -8.56 -7.46 -14.01
N MET A 81 -9.26 -7.18 -12.91
CA MET A 81 -10.71 -7.36 -12.84
C MET A 81 -11.44 -6.45 -13.82
N CYS A 82 -11.04 -5.18 -13.95
CA CYS A 82 -11.61 -4.26 -14.93
C CYS A 82 -11.39 -4.75 -16.37
N GLN A 83 -10.18 -5.23 -16.69
CA GLN A 83 -9.87 -5.78 -18.01
C GLN A 83 -10.75 -6.99 -18.36
N GLN A 84 -10.98 -7.91 -17.41
CA GLN A 84 -11.79 -9.11 -17.63
C GLN A 84 -13.25 -8.81 -18.01
N VAL A 85 -13.80 -7.70 -17.51
CA VAL A 85 -15.17 -7.24 -17.84
C VAL A 85 -15.18 -6.13 -18.89
N ASN A 86 -14.04 -5.88 -19.55
CA ASN A 86 -13.86 -4.85 -20.57
C ASN A 86 -14.26 -3.44 -20.10
N GLN A 87 -14.01 -3.15 -18.82
CA GLN A 87 -14.17 -1.85 -18.19
C GLN A 87 -12.83 -1.11 -18.14
N LYS A 88 -12.90 0.22 -18.15
CA LYS A 88 -11.71 1.05 -17.92
C LYS A 88 -11.31 0.97 -16.45
N SER A 89 -10.00 0.92 -16.18
CA SER A 89 -9.52 1.02 -14.79
C SER A 89 -9.92 2.36 -14.16
N PRO A 90 -10.28 2.35 -12.86
CA PRO A 90 -10.66 3.56 -12.14
C PRO A 90 -9.47 4.50 -11.93
N GLU A 91 -9.77 5.76 -11.63
CA GLU A 91 -8.82 6.63 -10.96
C GLU A 91 -8.62 6.18 -9.51
N PHE A 92 -7.37 6.05 -9.08
CA PHE A 92 -7.06 5.60 -7.73
C PHE A 92 -6.70 6.76 -6.81
N GLN A 93 -7.39 6.85 -5.68
CA GLN A 93 -7.01 7.75 -4.60
C GLN A 93 -6.50 6.94 -3.41
N VAL A 94 -5.20 7.08 -3.12
CA VAL A 94 -4.54 6.32 -2.05
C VAL A 94 -4.25 7.21 -0.86
N PHE A 95 -4.65 6.77 0.32
CA PHE A 95 -4.38 7.38 1.61
C PHE A 95 -3.44 6.47 2.39
N LEU A 96 -2.22 6.95 2.64
CA LEU A 96 -1.26 6.29 3.51
C LEU A 96 -1.32 6.92 4.88
N ASN A 97 -1.66 6.12 5.89
CA ASN A 97 -1.83 6.59 7.26
C ASN A 97 -0.87 5.87 8.20
N ASP A 98 -0.21 6.66 9.02
CA ASP A 98 0.55 6.23 10.18
C ASP A 98 0.63 7.40 11.18
N LEU A 99 1.31 7.18 12.29
CA LEU A 99 1.52 8.17 13.33
C LEU A 99 2.44 9.31 12.84
N PRO A 100 2.37 10.52 13.44
CA PRO A 100 3.14 11.68 12.99
C PRO A 100 4.67 11.49 12.94
N GLY A 101 5.21 10.53 13.68
CA GLY A 101 6.64 10.21 13.71
C GLY A 101 7.12 9.29 12.58
N ASN A 102 6.21 8.71 11.78
CA ASN A 102 6.58 7.80 10.70
C ASN A 102 7.38 8.51 9.59
N ASP A 103 8.31 7.80 8.97
CA ASP A 103 9.12 8.33 7.86
C ASP A 103 8.39 8.23 6.53
N PHE A 104 7.39 9.10 6.34
CA PHE A 104 6.72 9.28 5.06
C PHE A 104 7.65 9.79 3.95
N ASN A 105 8.76 10.46 4.30
CA ASN A 105 9.70 10.98 3.30
C ASN A 105 10.35 9.84 2.52
N SER A 106 10.66 8.71 3.17
CA SER A 106 11.15 7.51 2.48
C SER A 106 10.15 7.03 1.42
N ILE A 107 8.86 6.97 1.75
CA ILE A 107 7.80 6.56 0.82
C ILE A 107 7.74 7.54 -0.35
N PHE A 108 7.67 8.84 -0.07
CA PHE A 108 7.58 9.87 -1.12
C PHE A 108 8.77 9.86 -2.07
N LYS A 109 9.98 9.55 -1.57
CA LYS A 109 11.17 9.37 -2.42
C LYS A 109 11.10 8.14 -3.32
N SER A 110 10.39 7.08 -2.90
CA SER A 110 10.20 5.87 -3.70
C SER A 110 9.04 5.96 -4.71
N LEU A 111 8.12 6.92 -4.56
CA LEU A 111 6.97 7.08 -5.44
C LEU A 111 7.33 7.24 -6.93
N PRO A 112 8.35 8.02 -7.35
CA PRO A 112 8.70 8.11 -8.77
C PRO A 112 9.02 6.75 -9.39
N THR A 113 9.84 5.94 -8.72
CA THR A 113 10.17 4.58 -9.18
C THR A 113 8.94 3.67 -9.20
N PHE A 114 8.07 3.79 -8.19
CA PHE A 114 6.82 3.05 -8.14
C PHE A 114 5.92 3.36 -9.34
N TYR A 115 5.70 4.64 -9.67
CA TYR A 115 4.91 5.03 -10.84
C TYR A 115 5.53 4.58 -12.16
N GLU A 116 6.87 4.56 -12.27
CA GLU A 116 7.53 4.03 -13.47
C GLU A 116 7.37 2.51 -13.60
N ASN A 117 7.23 1.77 -12.51
CA ASN A 117 6.94 0.34 -12.55
C ASN A 117 5.48 0.10 -12.97
N LEU A 118 4.53 0.87 -12.44
CA LEU A 118 3.10 0.76 -12.81
C LEU A 118 2.81 1.03 -14.30
N LYS A 119 3.69 1.74 -15.01
CA LYS A 119 3.53 2.02 -16.46
C LYS A 119 4.07 0.91 -17.37
N LYS A 120 4.85 -0.02 -16.84
CA LYS A 120 5.53 -1.06 -17.62
C LYS A 120 4.69 -2.33 -17.79
N ASP A 121 3.60 -2.43 -17.04
CA ASP A 121 2.62 -3.50 -17.08
C ASP A 121 1.38 -3.10 -17.92
#